data_AF-A0A411ZT12-F1
#
_entry.id   AF-A0A411ZT12-F1
#
_cell.length_a   1.000
_cell.length_b   1.000
_cell.length_c   1.000
_cell.angle_alpha   90.00
_cell.angle_beta   90.00
_cell.angle_gamma   90.00
#
_symmetry.space_group_name_H-M   'P 1'
#
loop_
_entity.id
_entity.type
_entity.pdbx_description
1 polymer ?
#
loop_
_entity_poly.entity_id
_entity_poly.type
_entity_poly.pdbx_seq_one_letter_code
_entity_poly.pdbx_strand_id
1 'polypeptide(L)' 'MKTAITTVDNPYDPIDQFDSWFLYDVTMNHNTCALLGRIARTSDQLSDAENDAEIERAIDDIIKYDVEKIYKKVSH' A
#
# COMPACT_ATOMS: atom_id res chain seq x y z
N MET A 1 -1.42 -14.00 -4.65
CA MET A 1 -2.32 -13.16 -3.84
C MET A 1 -1.79 -11.75 -3.97
N LYS A 2 -2.60 -10.80 -4.41
CA LYS A 2 -2.18 -9.39 -4.52
C LYS A 2 -2.45 -8.72 -3.18
N THR A 3 -1.48 -7.94 -2.71
CA THR A 3 -1.58 -7.20 -1.44
C THR A 3 -1.39 -5.72 -1.69
N ALA A 4 -2.24 -4.89 -1.09
CA ALA A 4 -2.17 -3.45 -1.17
C ALA A 4 -2.42 -2.80 0.20
N ILE A 5 -2.00 -1.54 0.32
CA ILE A 5 -2.24 -0.69 1.48
C ILE A 5 -3.20 0.42 1.07
N THR A 6 -4.10 0.77 1.98
CA THR A 6 -5.03 1.89 1.82
C THR A 6 -5.24 2.55 3.17
N THR A 7 -5.87 3.71 3.19
CA THR A 7 -6.36 4.33 4.42
C THR A 7 -7.76 3.83 4.80
N VAL A 8 -8.14 3.99 6.07
CA VAL A 8 -9.43 3.57 6.62
C VAL A 8 -10.62 4.35 6.04
N ASP A 9 -10.40 5.60 5.64
CA ASP A 9 -11.39 6.54 5.10
C ASP A 9 -11.56 6.45 3.58
N ASN A 10 -10.62 5.83 2.85
CA ASN A 10 -10.74 5.65 1.41
C ASN A 10 -11.84 4.61 1.09
N PRO A 11 -12.89 5.01 0.34
CA PRO A 11 -14.05 4.14 0.09
C PRO A 11 -13.82 3.15 -1.07
N TYR A 12 -12.71 3.27 -1.79
CA TYR A 12 -12.41 2.47 -2.98
C TYR A 12 -11.45 1.33 -2.65
N ASP A 13 -11.58 0.23 -3.38
CA ASP A 13 -10.61 -0.86 -3.31
C ASP A 13 -9.30 -0.49 -4.04
N PRO A 14 -8.12 -0.57 -3.39
CA PRO A 14 -6.85 -0.18 -4.00
C PRO A 14 -6.37 -1.12 -5.11
N ILE A 15 -6.93 -2.33 -5.23
CA ILE A 15 -6.56 -3.33 -6.23
C ILE A 15 -7.54 -3.26 -7.41
N ASP A 16 -8.84 -3.29 -7.13
CA ASP A 16 -9.88 -3.36 -8.18
C ASP A 16 -10.33 -1.98 -8.69
N GLN A 17 -10.16 -0.92 -7.90
CA GLN A 17 -10.62 0.44 -8.20
C GLN A 17 -9.50 1.48 -8.11
N PHE A 18 -8.28 1.10 -8.53
CA PHE A 18 -7.05 1.87 -8.33
C PHE A 18 -7.16 3.35 -8.72
N ASP A 19 -7.76 3.71 -9.86
CA ASP A 19 -7.84 5.11 -10.28
C ASP A 19 -8.67 5.98 -9.33
N SER A 20 -9.82 5.45 -8.87
CA SER A 20 -10.68 6.17 -7.91
C SER A 20 -10.04 6.22 -6.53
N TRP A 21 -9.42 5.11 -6.13
CA TRP A 21 -8.64 5.01 -4.90
C TRP A 21 -7.49 6.02 -4.86
N PHE A 22 -6.69 6.09 -5.93
CA PHE A 22 -5.51 6.95 -6.04
C PHE A 22 -5.91 8.42 -6.07
N LEU A 23 -6.97 8.78 -6.80
CA LEU A 23 -7.49 10.14 -6.83
C LEU A 23 -7.93 10.61 -5.44
N TYR A 24 -8.65 9.77 -4.69
CA TYR A 24 -9.03 10.07 -3.31
C TYR A 24 -7.79 10.24 -2.42
N ASP A 25 -6.85 9.30 -2.49
CA ASP A 25 -5.63 9.27 -1.69
C ASP A 25 -4.79 10.55 -1.84
N VAL A 26 -4.57 11.01 -3.08
CA VAL A 26 -3.82 12.25 -3.32
C VAL A 26 -4.62 13.51 -2.95
N THR A 27 -5.95 13.51 -3.17
CA THR A 27 -6.82 14.66 -2.82
C THR A 27 -6.90 14.87 -1.32
N MET A 28 -6.90 13.78 -0.55
CA MET A 28 -6.85 13.79 0.92
C MET A 28 -5.42 13.95 1.46
N ASN A 29 -4.43 14.09 0.57
CA ASN A 29 -3.02 14.29 0.87
C ASN A 29 -2.36 13.11 1.65
N HIS A 30 -2.94 11.91 1.54
CA HIS A 30 -2.40 10.68 2.17
C HIS A 30 -1.11 10.21 1.49
N ASN A 31 -1.06 10.27 0.15
CA ASN A 31 0.09 9.89 -0.66
C ASN A 31 0.63 8.48 -0.32
N THR A 32 -0.27 7.52 -0.13
CA THR A 32 0.02 6.18 0.39
C THR A 32 1.00 5.41 -0.51
N CYS A 33 0.89 5.52 -1.84
CA CYS A 33 1.87 4.91 -2.77
C CYS A 33 3.29 5.45 -2.56
N ALA A 34 3.44 6.75 -2.30
CA ALA A 34 4.75 7.36 -2.07
C ALA A 34 5.33 6.97 -0.71
N LEU A 35 4.49 6.75 0.30
CA LEU A 35 4.92 6.17 1.57
C LEU A 35 5.43 4.73 1.37
N LEU A 36 4.64 3.88 0.71
CA LEU A 36 5.03 2.49 0.44
C LEU A 36 6.32 2.41 -0.35
N GLY A 37 6.46 3.19 -1.44
CA GLY A 37 7.66 3.21 -2.27
C GLY A 37 8.94 3.68 -1.56
N ARG A 38 8.82 4.37 -0.40
CA ARG A 38 9.98 4.73 0.44
C ARG A 38 10.44 3.59 1.33
N ILE A 39 9.56 2.64 1.64
CA ILE A 39 9.79 1.59 2.63
C ILE A 39 10.06 0.24 1.95
N ALA A 40 9.35 -0.04 0.85
CA ALA A 40 9.54 -1.24 0.06
C ALA A 40 10.88 -1.19 -0.69
N ARG A 41 11.69 -2.25 -0.55
CA ARG A 41 13.00 -2.39 -1.20
C ARG A 41 12.91 -3.30 -2.43
N THR A 42 12.07 -2.94 -3.37
CA THR A 42 11.92 -3.68 -4.64
C THR A 42 13.08 -3.43 -5.58
N SER A 43 13.31 -4.35 -6.52
CA SER A 43 14.38 -4.24 -7.52
C SER A 43 14.07 -5.06 -8.77
N ASP A 44 14.54 -4.59 -9.92
CA ASP A 44 14.51 -5.34 -11.18
C ASP A 44 15.40 -6.61 -11.16
N GLN A 45 16.25 -6.75 -10.15
CA GLN A 45 17.07 -7.96 -9.92
C GLN A 45 16.35 -9.04 -9.12
N LEU A 46 15.23 -8.71 -8.48
CA LEU A 46 14.40 -9.65 -7.72
C LEU A 46 13.35 -10.27 -8.63
N SER A 47 12.94 -11.50 -8.34
CA SER A 47 11.76 -12.10 -8.96
C SER A 47 10.47 -11.36 -8.55
N ASP A 48 9.42 -11.51 -9.34
CA ASP A 48 8.10 -10.94 -9.02
C ASP A 48 7.62 -11.35 -7.63
N ALA A 49 7.82 -12.64 -7.26
CA ALA A 49 7.43 -13.15 -5.94
C ALA A 49 8.25 -12.55 -4.79
N GLU A 50 9.52 -12.26 -5.00
CA GLU A 50 10.37 -11.59 -4.00
C GLU A 50 9.98 -10.12 -3.85
N ASN A 51 9.67 -9.43 -4.96
CA ASN A 51 9.15 -8.07 -4.92
C ASN A 51 7.79 -8.00 -4.21
N ASP A 52 6.87 -8.94 -4.50
CA ASP A 52 5.57 -9.03 -3.83
C ASP A 52 5.73 -9.27 -2.31
N ALA A 53 6.65 -10.15 -1.92
CA ALA A 53 6.93 -10.41 -0.51
C ALA A 53 7.53 -9.18 0.21
N GLU A 54 8.40 -8.43 -0.47
CA GLU A 54 8.95 -7.18 0.08
C GLU A 54 7.91 -6.07 0.18
N ILE A 55 6.99 -5.98 -0.78
CA ILE A 55 5.84 -5.07 -0.71
C ILE A 55 4.96 -5.42 0.49
N GLU A 56 4.62 -6.70 0.67
CA GLU A 56 3.80 -7.14 1.80
C GLU A 56 4.48 -6.86 3.15
N ARG A 57 5.78 -7.15 3.26
CA ARG A 57 6.59 -6.82 4.45
C ARG A 57 6.58 -5.32 4.74
N ALA A 58 6.70 -4.48 3.72
CA ALA A 58 6.66 -3.02 3.87
C ALA A 58 5.29 -2.51 4.32
N ILE A 59 4.20 -3.09 3.80
CA ILE A 59 2.83 -2.79 4.24
C ILE A 59 2.64 -3.17 5.71
N ASP A 60 3.07 -4.37 6.10
CA ASP A 60 2.98 -4.83 7.48
C ASP A 60 3.79 -3.94 8.44
N ASP A 61 4.97 -3.46 8.02
CA ASP A 61 5.76 -2.51 8.79
C ASP A 61 5.07 -1.15 8.94
N ILE A 62 4.47 -0.61 7.88
CA ILE A 62 3.72 0.66 7.94
C ILE A 62 2.59 0.53 8.98
N ILE A 63 1.80 -0.53 8.90
CA ILE A 63 0.67 -0.76 9.81
C ILE A 63 1.15 -1.01 11.23
N LYS A 64 2.26 -1.74 11.42
CA LYS A 64 2.83 -2.02 12.74
C LYS A 64 3.22 -0.74 13.50
N TYR A 65 3.73 0.26 12.80
CA TYR A 65 4.16 1.53 13.39
C TYR A 65 3.11 2.66 13.27
N ASP A 66 1.95 2.37 12.70
CA ASP A 66 0.82 3.30 12.59
C ASP A 66 0.02 3.37 13.89
N VAL A 67 0.41 4.30 14.77
CA VAL A 67 -0.26 4.54 16.06
C VAL A 67 -1.67 5.11 15.88
N GLU A 68 -1.91 5.86 14.80
CA GLU A 68 -3.16 6.56 14.52
C GLU A 68 -4.21 5.65 13.85
N LYS A 69 -3.81 4.46 13.41
CA LYS A 69 -4.67 3.47 12.73
C LYS A 69 -5.30 4.03 11.45
N ILE A 70 -4.52 4.83 10.73
CA ILE A 70 -4.88 5.38 9.42
C ILE A 70 -4.88 4.28 8.37
N TYR A 71 -3.94 3.34 8.41
CA TYR A 71 -3.68 2.40 7.33
C TYR A 71 -4.30 1.01 7.59
N LYS A 72 -4.74 0.37 6.50
CA LYS A 72 -5.23 -1.01 6.48
C LYS A 72 -4.67 -1.78 5.27
N LYS A 73 -4.45 -3.08 5.46
CA LYS A 73 -4.02 -4.02 4.41
C LYS A 73 -5.25 -4.61 3.71
N VAL A 74 -5.17 -4.75 2.39
CA VAL A 74 -6.17 -5.41 1.54
C VAL A 74 -5.47 -6.51 0.76
N SER A 75 -6.07 -7.70 0.68
CA SER A 75 -5.50 -8.86 -0.02
C SER A 75 -6.58 -9.63 -0.79
N HIS A 76 -6.28 -10.00 -2.05
CA HIS A 76 -7.11 -10.81 -2.95
C HIS A 76 -6.33 -11.98 -3.57
#